data_AF-A0A1H8HV84-F1
#
_entry.id   AF-A0A1H8HV84-F1
#
_cell.length_a   1.000
_cell.length_b   1.000
_cell.length_c   1.000
_cell.angle_alpha   90.00
_cell.angle_beta   90.00
_cell.angle_gamma   90.00
#
_symmetry.space_group_name_H-M   'P 1'
#
loop_
_entity.id
_entity.type
_entity.pdbx_description
1 polymer ?
#
loop_
_entity_poly.entity_id
_entity_poly.type
_entity_poly.pdbx_seq_one_letter_code
_entity_poly.pdbx_strand_id
1 'polypeptide(L)'
;MSRRPRLAALATSISAALLVVAGQPALADRATPLPAAFSRAAAAQDVPRDLLVALAYAETHLDGHAGKPSASGGYGVMHLVSNPSNHTLEKAAELTGLPVEKLRADDASNVLGGAAVLRSYADELGLDENARKDAGRWYRAVAKYAAAASPELARLYADAVYEGLGLGVSARGVTVKPQEVTADRGEYAATRDLSAQAEILSSDYPDAAWVAASSSNYTASSRPSSYAIDRVVIHVTQGSYAGTISWFQNPSAQVSAHYVVKSSSGAITQMVREKDIAWHAGNWTYNTRSIGIEHEGYVSDASWFTDAMYRSSAALTKAICDKYGIPKDRSHIIGHNEVPGATHTDPGSYWNWTTYMNYVTGGGTPSWSTTVDNTTAGQFTASSNWGTSSYSSQRYGADYRFANPVAASDPAWYQATIPSAGTYKVEVWYPADAGYNSSAPYIVAASGGNQTVYVDQRSGGGSWRSLGTFSLNAGTFNVVGVSRWTSGTGYVIADAVRISR
;
A
#
# COMPACT_ATOMS: atom_id res chain seq x y z
N MET A 1 -25.58 -30.05 -105.34
CA MET A 1 -24.59 -29.02 -104.98
C MET A 1 -25.04 -28.31 -103.71
N SER A 2 -24.14 -28.28 -102.72
CA SER A 2 -24.04 -27.40 -101.55
C SER A 2 -25.26 -26.56 -101.11
N ARG A 3 -25.66 -26.74 -99.84
CA ARG A 3 -25.78 -25.63 -98.87
C ARG A 3 -25.93 -26.18 -97.45
N ARG A 4 -24.95 -25.90 -96.60
CA ARG A 4 -25.04 -25.97 -95.12
C ARG A 4 -24.79 -24.57 -94.57
N PRO A 5 -25.53 -24.14 -93.54
CA PRO A 5 -25.05 -23.19 -92.55
C PRO A 5 -24.65 -23.90 -91.25
N ARG A 6 -23.71 -23.29 -90.53
CA ARG A 6 -23.25 -23.64 -89.18
C ARG A 6 -23.77 -22.59 -88.18
N LEU A 7 -24.03 -23.02 -86.94
CA LEU A 7 -23.74 -22.37 -85.63
C LEU A 7 -24.54 -23.15 -84.55
N ALA A 8 -23.87 -23.89 -83.64
CA ALA A 8 -23.54 -23.52 -82.24
C ALA A 8 -24.78 -23.56 -81.30
N ALA A 9 -24.79 -24.08 -80.06
CA ALA A 9 -23.81 -24.59 -79.11
C ALA A 9 -24.57 -25.36 -77.99
N LEU A 10 -23.88 -26.23 -77.24
CA LEU A 10 -23.80 -26.29 -75.76
C LEU A 10 -23.27 -27.66 -75.32
N ALA A 11 -22.17 -27.67 -74.57
CA ALA A 11 -21.70 -28.82 -73.82
C ALA A 11 -21.45 -28.37 -72.38
N THR A 12 -22.17 -28.99 -71.44
CA THR A 12 -22.00 -28.86 -69.99
C THR A 12 -21.03 -29.94 -69.50
N SER A 13 -19.93 -29.54 -68.87
CA SER A 13 -19.03 -30.42 -68.12
C SER A 13 -19.11 -30.10 -66.62
N ILE A 14 -19.27 -31.16 -65.83
CA ILE A 14 -19.34 -31.15 -64.37
C ILE A 14 -17.91 -31.18 -63.81
N SER A 15 -17.56 -30.22 -62.95
CA SER A 15 -16.33 -30.24 -62.15
C SER A 15 -16.70 -30.30 -60.66
N ALA A 16 -16.21 -31.34 -59.98
CA ALA A 16 -16.35 -31.53 -58.54
C ALA A 16 -15.47 -30.53 -57.77
N ALA A 17 -16.06 -29.79 -56.85
CA ALA A 17 -15.34 -28.90 -55.93
C ALA A 17 -14.96 -29.67 -54.66
N LEU A 18 -13.66 -29.84 -54.41
CA LEU A 18 -13.13 -30.19 -53.09
C LEU A 18 -13.39 -29.02 -52.12
N LEU A 19 -14.14 -29.26 -51.05
CA LEU A 19 -14.16 -28.37 -49.89
C LEU A 19 -12.84 -28.51 -49.12
N VAL A 20 -11.96 -27.52 -49.26
CA VAL A 20 -10.90 -27.26 -48.29
C VAL A 20 -11.56 -26.58 -47.08
N VAL A 21 -11.70 -27.32 -45.98
CA VAL A 21 -12.00 -26.72 -44.68
C VAL A 21 -10.76 -25.93 -44.27
N ALA A 22 -10.77 -24.62 -44.51
CA ALA A 22 -9.80 -23.72 -43.90
C ALA A 22 -9.99 -23.79 -42.39
N GLY A 23 -9.04 -24.41 -41.69
CA GLY A 23 -8.97 -24.36 -40.24
C GLY A 23 -9.00 -22.91 -39.80
N GLN A 24 -9.97 -22.57 -38.95
CA GLN A 24 -9.93 -21.29 -38.24
C GLN A 24 -8.58 -21.23 -37.51
N PRO A 25 -7.86 -20.09 -37.54
CA PRO A 25 -6.69 -19.95 -36.69
C PRO A 25 -7.17 -20.18 -35.25
N ALA A 26 -6.50 -21.10 -34.56
CA ALA A 26 -6.69 -21.32 -33.13
C ALA A 26 -6.74 -19.93 -32.48
N LEU A 27 -7.87 -19.60 -31.87
CA LEU A 27 -8.01 -18.41 -31.04
C LEU A 27 -6.84 -18.46 -30.06
N ALA A 28 -5.89 -17.54 -30.22
CA ALA A 28 -4.83 -17.33 -29.25
C ALA A 28 -5.50 -17.26 -27.88
N ASP A 29 -5.12 -18.18 -27.00
CA ASP A 29 -5.72 -18.36 -25.67
C ASP A 29 -5.64 -17.01 -24.95
N ARG A 30 -6.75 -16.27 -24.92
CA ARG A 30 -6.76 -14.94 -24.32
C ARG A 30 -6.54 -15.15 -22.82
N ALA A 31 -5.45 -14.59 -22.30
CA ALA A 31 -5.16 -14.61 -20.87
C ALA A 31 -6.42 -14.25 -20.07
N THR A 32 -6.76 -15.06 -19.08
CA THR A 32 -7.98 -14.87 -18.29
C THR A 32 -7.87 -13.52 -17.57
N PRO A 33 -8.85 -12.60 -17.72
CA PRO A 33 -8.81 -11.33 -17.01
C PRO A 33 -8.71 -11.55 -15.50
N LEU A 34 -7.83 -10.80 -14.84
CA LEU A 34 -7.55 -10.95 -13.41
C LEU A 34 -8.80 -10.98 -12.51
N PRO A 35 -9.84 -10.14 -12.71
CA PRO A 35 -11.05 -10.22 -11.90
C PRO A 35 -11.77 -11.58 -12.00
N ALA A 36 -11.76 -12.20 -13.19
CA ALA A 36 -12.37 -13.50 -13.42
C ALA A 36 -11.53 -14.63 -12.83
N ALA A 37 -10.20 -14.48 -12.81
CA ALA A 37 -9.29 -15.43 -12.17
C ALA A 37 -9.58 -15.60 -10.68
N PHE A 38 -9.75 -14.50 -9.94
CA PHE A 38 -10.13 -14.53 -8.52
C PHE A 38 -11.45 -15.27 -8.29
N SER A 39 -12.49 -14.95 -9.07
CA SER A 39 -13.78 -15.61 -8.91
C SER A 39 -13.71 -17.12 -9.22
N ARG A 40 -12.93 -17.53 -10.21
CA ARG A 40 -12.74 -18.96 -10.54
C ARG A 40 -11.94 -19.70 -9.48
N ALA A 41 -10.83 -19.12 -9.02
CA ALA A 41 -9.98 -19.74 -7.99
C ALA A 41 -10.72 -19.87 -6.66
N ALA A 42 -11.44 -18.81 -6.24
CA ALA A 42 -12.28 -18.81 -5.05
C ALA A 42 -13.32 -19.93 -5.09
N ALA A 43 -14.03 -20.09 -6.23
CA ALA A 43 -15.01 -21.15 -6.41
C ALA A 43 -14.36 -22.55 -6.45
N ALA A 44 -13.21 -22.69 -7.09
CA ALA A 44 -12.52 -23.98 -7.23
C ALA A 44 -11.94 -24.50 -5.92
N GLN A 45 -11.46 -23.60 -5.05
CA GLN A 45 -10.80 -23.95 -3.79
C GLN A 45 -11.68 -23.73 -2.56
N ASP A 46 -12.92 -23.25 -2.75
CA ASP A 46 -13.87 -22.95 -1.68
C ASP A 46 -13.23 -22.02 -0.63
N VAL A 47 -12.69 -20.91 -1.15
CA VAL A 47 -12.05 -19.79 -0.43
C VAL A 47 -12.88 -18.53 -0.68
N PRO A 48 -13.16 -17.67 0.32
CA PRO A 48 -13.83 -16.39 0.10
C PRO A 48 -13.06 -15.53 -0.91
N ARG A 49 -13.72 -15.14 -2.01
CA ARG A 49 -13.10 -14.38 -3.10
C ARG A 49 -12.43 -13.09 -2.62
N ASP A 50 -13.13 -12.31 -1.80
CA ASP A 50 -12.64 -11.00 -1.39
C ASP A 50 -11.45 -11.11 -0.44
N LEU A 51 -11.40 -12.16 0.40
CA LEU A 51 -10.22 -12.49 1.21
C LEU A 51 -9.03 -12.83 0.32
N LEU A 52 -9.24 -13.64 -0.72
CA LEU A 52 -8.19 -13.99 -1.68
C LEU A 52 -7.66 -12.76 -2.42
N VAL A 53 -8.53 -11.81 -2.79
CA VAL A 53 -8.13 -10.53 -3.40
C VAL A 53 -7.34 -9.68 -2.40
N ALA A 54 -7.80 -9.56 -1.17
CA ALA A 54 -7.10 -8.78 -0.14
C ALA A 54 -5.72 -9.37 0.18
N LEU A 55 -5.60 -10.70 0.19
CA LEU A 55 -4.33 -11.41 0.32
C LEU A 55 -3.37 -11.03 -0.81
N ALA A 56 -3.82 -11.17 -2.06
CA ALA A 56 -3.04 -10.81 -3.24
C ALA A 56 -2.66 -9.32 -3.27
N TYR A 57 -3.57 -8.45 -2.80
CA TYR A 57 -3.31 -7.03 -2.69
C TYR A 57 -2.23 -6.75 -1.63
N ALA A 58 -2.32 -7.35 -0.44
CA ALA A 58 -1.30 -7.19 0.60
C ALA A 58 0.08 -7.71 0.17
N GLU A 59 0.13 -8.73 -0.69
CA GLU A 59 1.39 -9.28 -1.21
C GLU A 59 2.02 -8.41 -2.29
N THR A 60 1.23 -8.02 -3.29
CA THR A 60 1.78 -7.48 -4.54
C THR A 60 1.01 -6.29 -5.11
N HIS A 61 0.03 -5.73 -4.40
CA HIS A 61 -0.96 -4.79 -4.96
C HIS A 61 -1.62 -5.34 -6.24
N LEU A 62 -1.78 -6.67 -6.29
CA LEU A 62 -2.23 -7.43 -7.45
C LEU A 62 -1.26 -7.40 -8.64
N ASP A 63 0.01 -7.03 -8.49
CA ASP A 63 1.00 -7.06 -9.57
C ASP A 63 1.58 -8.47 -9.77
N GLY A 64 1.48 -9.00 -10.99
CA GLY A 64 2.08 -10.29 -11.36
C GLY A 64 3.59 -10.22 -11.57
N HIS A 65 4.17 -9.02 -11.54
CA HIS A 65 5.59 -8.73 -11.75
C HIS A 65 6.17 -9.32 -13.04
N ALA A 66 5.31 -9.48 -14.07
CA ALA A 66 5.63 -10.14 -15.33
C ALA A 66 6.33 -11.51 -15.16
N GLY A 67 6.00 -12.24 -14.09
CA GLY A 67 6.58 -13.53 -13.76
C GLY A 67 8.03 -13.52 -13.27
N LYS A 68 8.60 -12.34 -13.02
CA LYS A 68 9.92 -12.23 -12.38
C LYS A 68 9.79 -12.44 -10.86
N PRO A 69 10.83 -12.96 -10.19
CA PRO A 69 10.82 -13.11 -8.74
C PRO A 69 10.92 -11.76 -8.03
N SER A 70 10.31 -11.68 -6.85
CA SER A 70 10.66 -10.72 -5.81
C SER A 70 12.04 -11.01 -5.22
N ALA A 71 12.56 -10.10 -4.39
CA ALA A 71 13.85 -10.29 -3.71
C ALA A 71 13.89 -11.55 -2.82
N SER A 72 12.74 -12.03 -2.34
CA SER A 72 12.62 -13.25 -1.53
C SER A 72 12.32 -14.51 -2.35
N GLY A 73 12.31 -14.43 -3.68
CA GLY A 73 11.97 -15.55 -4.56
C GLY A 73 10.47 -15.84 -4.68
N GLY A 74 9.62 -14.85 -4.43
CA GLY A 74 8.16 -14.92 -4.61
C GLY A 74 7.73 -14.53 -6.02
N TYR A 75 6.69 -15.17 -6.56
CA TYR A 75 6.25 -14.99 -7.93
C TYR A 75 4.75 -14.70 -8.05
N GLY A 76 4.40 -13.85 -9.02
CA GLY A 76 3.03 -13.53 -9.40
C GLY A 76 2.21 -12.84 -8.32
N VAL A 77 0.92 -12.62 -8.59
CA VAL A 77 0.03 -11.80 -7.76
C VAL A 77 -0.18 -12.32 -6.33
N MET A 78 0.01 -13.63 -6.10
CA MET A 78 -0.11 -14.29 -4.80
C MET A 78 1.25 -14.47 -4.10
N HIS A 79 2.35 -14.01 -4.72
CA HIS A 79 3.72 -14.15 -4.19
C HIS A 79 4.06 -15.59 -3.78
N LEU A 80 3.84 -16.56 -4.68
CA LEU A 80 4.21 -17.95 -4.43
C LEU A 80 5.74 -18.08 -4.38
N VAL A 81 6.28 -18.52 -3.25
CA VAL A 81 7.71 -18.47 -2.93
C VAL A 81 8.43 -19.78 -3.23
N SER A 82 9.61 -19.66 -3.84
CA SER A 82 10.59 -20.73 -3.97
C SER A 82 11.95 -20.24 -3.49
N ASN A 83 12.31 -20.60 -2.25
CA ASN A 83 13.61 -20.32 -1.64
C ASN A 83 13.97 -21.41 -0.60
N PRO A 84 15.18 -21.43 -0.01
CA PRO A 84 15.61 -22.52 0.90
C PRO A 84 14.76 -22.73 2.17
N SER A 85 13.89 -21.78 2.51
CA SER A 85 13.07 -21.78 3.73
C SER A 85 11.56 -21.81 3.47
N ASN A 86 11.11 -21.50 2.26
CA ASN A 86 9.70 -21.40 1.88
C ASN A 86 9.50 -21.93 0.45
N HIS A 87 8.59 -22.91 0.32
CA HIS A 87 8.34 -23.68 -0.89
C HIS A 87 6.85 -23.66 -1.30
N THR A 88 6.18 -22.52 -1.10
CA THR A 88 4.76 -22.37 -1.45
C THR A 88 4.51 -22.47 -2.96
N LEU A 89 5.49 -22.14 -3.80
CA LEU A 89 5.40 -22.33 -5.25
C LEU A 89 5.35 -23.82 -5.62
N GLU A 90 6.20 -24.64 -5.00
CA GLU A 90 6.21 -26.09 -5.20
C GLU A 90 4.93 -26.71 -4.63
N LYS A 91 4.49 -26.29 -3.42
CA LYS A 91 3.23 -26.75 -2.83
C LYS A 91 2.03 -26.40 -3.74
N ALA A 92 2.00 -25.20 -4.33
CA ALA A 92 0.97 -24.82 -5.28
C ALA A 92 0.97 -25.72 -6.53
N ALA A 93 2.15 -26.02 -7.08
CA ALA A 93 2.29 -26.91 -8.23
C ALA A 93 1.75 -28.32 -7.94
N GLU A 94 2.05 -28.87 -6.76
CA GLU A 94 1.53 -30.16 -6.30
C GLU A 94 0.00 -30.14 -6.16
N LEU A 95 -0.55 -29.13 -5.46
CA LEU A 95 -1.98 -29.05 -5.17
C LEU A 95 -2.84 -28.81 -6.42
N THR A 96 -2.34 -28.05 -7.39
CA THR A 96 -3.10 -27.74 -8.62
C THR A 96 -2.76 -28.64 -9.80
N GLY A 97 -1.67 -29.42 -9.72
CA GLY A 97 -1.11 -30.16 -10.86
C GLY A 97 -0.58 -29.29 -12.00
N LEU A 98 -0.32 -28.00 -11.73
CA LEU A 98 0.14 -27.05 -12.75
C LEU A 98 1.67 -26.99 -12.77
N PRO A 99 2.30 -26.81 -13.95
CA PRO A 99 3.74 -26.60 -14.02
C PRO A 99 4.14 -25.30 -13.29
N VAL A 100 5.28 -25.35 -12.59
CA VAL A 100 5.85 -24.20 -11.86
C VAL A 100 5.99 -22.97 -12.77
N GLU A 101 6.45 -23.14 -14.01
CA GLU A 101 6.61 -22.02 -14.95
C GLU A 101 5.29 -21.29 -15.25
N LYS A 102 4.17 -22.03 -15.26
CA LYS A 102 2.85 -21.42 -15.45
C LYS A 102 2.42 -20.64 -14.21
N LEU A 103 2.67 -21.20 -13.02
CA LEU A 103 2.41 -20.52 -11.75
C LEU A 103 3.25 -19.26 -11.57
N ARG A 104 4.44 -19.17 -12.18
CA ARG A 104 5.26 -17.96 -12.19
C ARG A 104 4.70 -16.87 -13.09
N ALA A 105 4.38 -17.21 -14.34
CA ALA A 105 4.17 -16.21 -15.40
C ALA A 105 2.70 -15.88 -15.70
N ASP A 106 1.75 -16.74 -15.36
CA ASP A 106 0.33 -16.54 -15.65
C ASP A 106 -0.44 -16.14 -14.38
N ASP A 107 -0.92 -14.90 -14.34
CA ASP A 107 -1.68 -14.34 -13.21
C ASP A 107 -2.82 -15.27 -12.77
N ALA A 108 -3.56 -15.85 -13.70
CA ALA A 108 -4.72 -16.69 -13.36
C ALA A 108 -4.31 -18.02 -12.70
N SER A 109 -3.26 -18.66 -13.21
CA SER A 109 -2.67 -19.86 -12.63
C SER A 109 -2.08 -19.58 -11.26
N ASN A 110 -1.40 -18.44 -11.11
CA ASN A 110 -0.83 -18.00 -9.84
C ASN A 110 -1.93 -17.78 -8.77
N VAL A 111 -3.03 -17.11 -9.11
CA VAL A 111 -4.20 -16.94 -8.21
C VAL A 111 -4.76 -18.30 -7.79
N LEU A 112 -4.90 -19.25 -8.72
CA LEU A 112 -5.38 -20.60 -8.41
C LEU A 112 -4.42 -21.34 -7.47
N GLY A 113 -3.11 -21.25 -7.72
CA GLY A 113 -2.08 -21.84 -6.86
C GLY A 113 -2.08 -21.26 -5.44
N GLY A 114 -2.17 -19.93 -5.31
CA GLY A 114 -2.28 -19.27 -4.01
C GLY A 114 -3.55 -19.64 -3.26
N ALA A 115 -4.69 -19.71 -3.95
CA ALA A 115 -5.94 -20.18 -3.36
C ALA A 115 -5.84 -21.63 -2.86
N ALA A 116 -5.20 -22.52 -3.62
CA ALA A 116 -5.02 -23.91 -3.23
C ALA A 116 -4.11 -24.05 -2.00
N VAL A 117 -3.02 -23.29 -1.94
CA VAL A 117 -2.14 -23.25 -0.77
C VAL A 117 -2.88 -22.73 0.46
N LEU A 118 -3.61 -21.61 0.34
CA LEU A 118 -4.39 -21.06 1.45
C LEU A 118 -5.46 -22.06 1.92
N ARG A 119 -6.13 -22.73 0.98
CA ARG A 119 -7.11 -23.77 1.28
C ARG A 119 -6.50 -24.94 2.05
N SER A 120 -5.33 -25.42 1.63
CA SER A 120 -4.63 -26.51 2.33
C SER A 120 -4.35 -26.16 3.80
N TYR A 121 -4.01 -24.90 4.10
CA TYR A 121 -3.80 -24.46 5.48
C TYR A 121 -5.10 -24.39 6.28
N ALA A 122 -6.21 -23.99 5.66
CA ALA A 122 -7.52 -24.03 6.31
C ALA A 122 -7.95 -25.47 6.65
N ASP A 123 -7.68 -26.43 5.76
CA ASP A 123 -7.95 -27.85 6.01
C ASP A 123 -7.08 -28.40 7.15
N GLU A 124 -5.78 -28.08 7.17
CA GLU A 124 -4.87 -28.44 8.26
C GLU A 124 -5.32 -27.85 9.62
N LEU A 125 -5.99 -26.70 9.61
CA LEU A 125 -6.56 -26.04 10.79
C LEU A 125 -7.97 -26.55 11.15
N GLY A 126 -8.52 -27.47 10.37
CA GLY A 126 -9.83 -28.09 10.62
C GLY A 126 -11.03 -27.20 10.31
N LEU A 127 -10.90 -26.22 9.41
CA LEU A 127 -12.04 -25.43 8.96
C LEU A 127 -12.96 -26.30 8.09
N ASP A 128 -14.16 -26.57 8.59
CA ASP A 128 -15.21 -27.26 7.82
C ASP A 128 -15.85 -26.34 6.76
N GLU A 129 -16.77 -26.90 5.96
CA GLU A 129 -17.44 -26.16 4.87
C GLU A 129 -18.20 -24.93 5.34
N ASN A 130 -18.78 -24.96 6.54
CA ASN A 130 -19.52 -23.82 7.06
C ASN A 130 -18.57 -22.74 7.57
N ALA A 131 -17.51 -23.14 8.28
CA ALA A 131 -16.47 -22.22 8.75
C ALA A 131 -15.79 -21.49 7.58
N ARG A 132 -15.59 -22.16 6.44
CA ARG A 132 -14.96 -21.56 5.26
C ARG A 132 -15.79 -20.45 4.59
N LYS A 133 -17.11 -20.42 4.81
CA LYS A 133 -17.99 -19.35 4.29
C LYS A 133 -17.82 -18.04 5.05
N ASP A 134 -17.27 -18.07 6.27
CA ASP A 134 -17.00 -16.90 7.08
C ASP A 134 -15.54 -16.47 6.92
N ALA A 135 -15.32 -15.33 6.26
CA ALA A 135 -13.99 -14.77 6.04
C ALA A 135 -13.21 -14.57 7.35
N GLY A 136 -13.89 -14.27 8.47
CA GLY A 136 -13.27 -14.07 9.79
C GLY A 136 -12.54 -15.31 10.32
N ARG A 137 -13.00 -16.51 9.95
CA ARG A 137 -12.43 -17.79 10.40
C ARG A 137 -11.09 -18.12 9.74
N TRP A 138 -10.75 -17.45 8.63
CA TRP A 138 -9.55 -17.75 7.86
C TRP A 138 -8.27 -17.13 8.40
N TYR A 139 -8.35 -16.30 9.46
CA TYR A 139 -7.22 -15.49 9.92
C TYR A 139 -5.96 -16.31 10.20
N ARG A 140 -6.12 -17.46 10.86
CA ARG A 140 -5.00 -18.37 11.17
C ARG A 140 -4.39 -19.01 9.91
N ALA A 141 -5.21 -19.31 8.90
CA ALA A 141 -4.72 -19.83 7.61
C ALA A 141 -3.94 -18.74 6.85
N VAL A 142 -4.41 -17.49 6.89
CA VAL A 142 -3.70 -16.33 6.34
C VAL A 142 -2.37 -16.09 7.07
N ALA A 143 -2.37 -16.12 8.40
CA ALA A 143 -1.17 -15.98 9.21
C ALA A 143 -0.13 -17.07 8.89
N LYS A 144 -0.59 -18.31 8.63
CA LYS A 144 0.25 -19.42 8.19
C LYS A 144 0.80 -19.23 6.77
N TYR A 145 0.01 -18.63 5.88
CA TYR A 145 0.42 -18.35 4.49
C TYR A 145 1.68 -17.48 4.41
N ALA A 146 1.83 -16.54 5.35
CA ALA A 146 3.01 -15.68 5.47
C ALA A 146 4.35 -16.45 5.59
N ALA A 147 4.30 -17.71 6.05
CA ALA A 147 5.47 -18.53 6.40
C ALA A 147 6.47 -17.76 7.30
N ALA A 148 5.95 -16.97 8.23
CA ALA A 148 6.74 -16.07 9.05
C ALA A 148 7.53 -16.80 10.14
N ALA A 149 8.73 -16.30 10.46
CA ALA A 149 9.61 -16.89 11.47
C ALA A 149 9.15 -16.67 12.93
N SER A 150 8.15 -15.81 13.16
CA SER A 150 7.62 -15.50 14.49
C SER A 150 6.11 -15.25 14.47
N PRO A 151 5.39 -15.48 15.60
CA PRO A 151 3.97 -15.19 15.71
C PRO A 151 3.64 -13.71 15.44
N GLU A 152 4.51 -12.78 15.85
CA GLU A 152 4.33 -11.34 15.67
C GLU A 152 4.29 -10.95 14.20
N LEU A 153 5.15 -11.56 13.38
CA LEU A 153 5.16 -11.34 11.94
C LEU A 153 4.00 -12.02 11.21
N ALA A 154 3.63 -13.22 11.64
CA ALA A 154 2.44 -13.90 11.13
C ALA A 154 1.17 -13.07 11.39
N ARG A 155 1.08 -12.47 12.59
CA ARG A 155 0.03 -11.52 12.96
C ARG A 155 0.09 -10.25 12.11
N LEU A 156 1.24 -9.61 11.98
CA LEU A 156 1.42 -8.39 11.18
C LEU A 156 0.97 -8.59 9.73
N TYR A 157 1.34 -9.73 9.14
CA TYR A 157 0.92 -10.12 7.79
C TYR A 157 -0.60 -10.27 7.70
N ALA A 158 -1.20 -11.07 8.59
CA ALA A 158 -2.63 -11.31 8.55
C ALA A 158 -3.44 -10.03 8.83
N ASP A 159 -2.96 -9.15 9.73
CA ASP A 159 -3.60 -7.87 9.99
C ASP A 159 -3.60 -6.96 8.75
N ALA A 160 -2.54 -6.98 7.92
CA ALA A 160 -2.52 -6.24 6.66
C ALA A 160 -3.56 -6.74 5.64
N VAL A 161 -3.78 -8.05 5.56
CA VAL A 161 -4.81 -8.64 4.69
C VAL A 161 -6.21 -8.22 5.14
N TYR A 162 -6.48 -8.26 6.44
CA TYR A 162 -7.79 -7.89 6.99
C TYR A 162 -8.02 -6.37 6.98
N GLU A 163 -6.97 -5.56 7.07
CA GLU A 163 -7.02 -4.12 6.80
C GLU A 163 -7.50 -3.86 5.36
N GLY A 164 -6.95 -4.58 4.38
CA GLY A 164 -7.37 -4.50 2.97
C GLY A 164 -8.84 -4.90 2.76
N LEU A 165 -9.34 -5.91 3.48
CA LEU A 165 -10.77 -6.24 3.49
C LEU A 165 -11.63 -5.12 4.07
N GLY A 166 -11.22 -4.57 5.23
CA GLY A 166 -11.94 -3.49 5.91
C GLY A 166 -12.05 -2.22 5.07
N LEU A 167 -10.96 -1.84 4.41
CA LEU A 167 -10.88 -0.64 3.57
C LEU A 167 -11.43 -0.85 2.15
N GLY A 168 -11.54 -2.10 1.71
CA GLY A 168 -11.82 -2.45 0.33
C GLY A 168 -10.60 -2.30 -0.57
N VAL A 169 -10.68 -2.88 -1.78
CA VAL A 169 -9.61 -2.87 -2.77
C VAL A 169 -10.19 -2.43 -4.11
N SER A 170 -9.52 -1.49 -4.79
CA SER A 170 -9.83 -1.13 -6.17
C SER A 170 -8.54 -0.94 -6.95
N ALA A 171 -8.08 -2.00 -7.62
CA ALA A 171 -6.84 -2.00 -8.38
C ALA A 171 -6.92 -3.01 -9.53
N ARG A 172 -6.24 -2.71 -10.66
CA ARG A 172 -6.19 -3.56 -11.87
C ARG A 172 -7.55 -4.12 -12.33
N GLY A 173 -8.63 -3.33 -12.17
CA GLY A 173 -10.00 -3.73 -12.52
C GLY A 173 -10.66 -4.74 -11.57
N VAL A 174 -9.97 -5.15 -10.50
CA VAL A 174 -10.52 -5.94 -9.40
C VAL A 174 -11.12 -4.98 -8.37
N THR A 175 -12.32 -5.29 -7.89
CA THR A 175 -12.96 -4.51 -6.82
C THR A 175 -13.40 -5.44 -5.69
N VAL A 176 -13.17 -4.96 -4.47
CA VAL A 176 -13.68 -5.47 -3.19
C VAL A 176 -14.28 -4.27 -2.48
N LYS A 177 -15.54 -4.37 -2.09
CA LYS A 177 -16.16 -3.32 -1.29
C LYS A 177 -15.62 -3.38 0.15
N PRO A 178 -15.47 -2.24 0.83
CA PRO A 178 -15.21 -2.22 2.26
C PRO A 178 -16.17 -3.15 2.99
N GLN A 179 -15.64 -4.03 3.82
CA GLN A 179 -16.43 -5.04 4.51
C GLN A 179 -15.97 -5.17 5.96
N GLU A 180 -16.94 -5.08 6.87
CA GLU A 180 -16.68 -5.30 8.28
C GLU A 180 -16.52 -6.80 8.53
N VAL A 181 -15.28 -7.23 8.80
CA VAL A 181 -14.95 -8.62 9.09
C VAL A 181 -14.35 -8.68 10.49
N THR A 182 -15.00 -9.41 11.39
CA THR A 182 -14.42 -9.70 12.71
C THR A 182 -13.45 -10.88 12.55
N ALA A 183 -12.15 -10.59 12.55
CA ALA A 183 -11.11 -11.60 12.44
C ALA A 183 -11.05 -12.49 13.69
N ASP A 184 -11.20 -13.80 13.54
CA ASP A 184 -10.92 -14.76 14.61
C ASP A 184 -9.41 -15.00 14.70
N ARG A 185 -8.75 -14.18 15.53
CA ARG A 185 -7.29 -14.20 15.67
C ARG A 185 -6.76 -15.45 16.36
N GLY A 186 -7.60 -16.23 17.05
CA GLY A 186 -7.15 -17.36 17.85
C GLY A 186 -5.99 -17.00 18.77
N GLU A 187 -4.91 -17.79 18.73
CA GLU A 187 -3.68 -17.57 19.49
C GLU A 187 -3.00 -16.22 19.23
N TYR A 188 -3.17 -15.64 18.03
CA TYR A 188 -2.56 -14.36 17.67
C TYR A 188 -3.19 -13.17 18.38
N ALA A 189 -4.38 -13.34 19.01
CA ALA A 189 -5.01 -12.28 19.79
C ALA A 189 -4.12 -11.79 20.96
N ALA A 190 -3.31 -12.70 21.53
CA ALA A 190 -2.38 -12.40 22.62
C ALA A 190 -0.99 -11.97 22.13
N THR A 191 -0.72 -12.07 20.83
CA THR A 191 0.57 -11.71 20.23
C THR A 191 0.70 -10.19 20.13
N ARG A 192 1.90 -9.68 20.41
CA ARG A 192 2.20 -8.25 20.29
C ARG A 192 1.87 -7.71 18.89
N ASP A 193 1.27 -6.53 18.86
CA ASP A 193 1.00 -5.80 17.62
C ASP A 193 2.24 -5.03 17.18
N LEU A 194 2.79 -5.34 16.01
CA LEU A 194 3.90 -4.59 15.42
C LEU A 194 3.44 -3.36 14.62
N SER A 195 2.15 -3.28 14.31
CA SER A 195 1.53 -2.19 13.52
C SER A 195 0.89 -1.11 14.39
N ALA A 196 0.52 -1.43 15.63
CA ALA A 196 0.15 -0.43 16.62
C ALA A 196 1.32 0.54 16.82
N GLN A 197 1.05 1.86 16.82
CA GLN A 197 2.07 2.88 17.10
C GLN A 197 2.91 2.43 18.30
N ALA A 198 4.20 2.23 18.07
CA ALA A 198 5.03 1.33 18.86
C ALA A 198 5.03 1.70 20.36
N GLU A 199 4.46 0.84 21.21
CA GLU A 199 4.69 0.90 22.67
C GLU A 199 6.06 0.30 23.07
N ILE A 200 6.87 -0.16 22.11
CA ILE A 200 8.27 -0.54 22.37
C ILE A 200 9.17 0.22 21.41
N LEU A 201 9.77 1.28 21.96
CA LEU A 201 10.66 2.21 21.30
C LEU A 201 11.92 1.50 20.82
N SER A 202 12.24 1.59 19.54
CA SER A 202 13.63 1.50 19.12
C SER A 202 14.46 2.54 19.89
N SER A 203 15.67 2.17 20.33
CA SER A 203 16.58 3.10 21.01
C SER A 203 17.16 4.14 20.06
N ASP A 204 17.12 3.88 18.76
CA ASP A 204 17.68 4.76 17.74
C ASP A 204 16.62 5.71 17.16
N TYR A 205 15.37 5.23 16.99
CA TYR A 205 14.24 6.01 16.52
C TYR A 205 12.94 5.57 17.23
N PRO A 206 12.45 6.33 18.22
CA PRO A 206 11.35 5.94 19.10
C PRO A 206 10.07 5.48 18.38
N ASP A 207 9.69 6.09 17.25
CA ASP A 207 8.46 5.75 16.54
C ASP A 207 8.55 4.44 15.72
N ALA A 208 9.73 3.80 15.67
CA ALA A 208 9.91 2.50 15.01
C ALA A 208 9.70 1.33 15.97
N ALA A 209 8.95 0.33 15.51
CA ALA A 209 8.94 -0.98 16.15
C ALA A 209 10.31 -1.66 16.03
N TRP A 210 10.74 -2.40 17.04
CA TRP A 210 11.97 -3.20 16.98
C TRP A 210 11.68 -4.67 16.64
N VAL A 211 12.27 -5.15 15.53
CA VAL A 211 12.27 -6.56 15.12
C VAL A 211 13.66 -6.90 14.58
N ALA A 212 14.50 -7.57 15.38
CA ALA A 212 15.87 -7.85 14.98
C ALA A 212 15.96 -8.68 13.68
N ALA A 213 16.83 -8.25 12.76
CA ALA A 213 17.34 -9.08 11.68
C ALA A 213 18.20 -10.23 12.24
N SER A 214 18.41 -11.27 11.43
CA SER A 214 19.34 -12.34 11.78
C SER A 214 20.74 -11.78 11.98
N SER A 215 21.45 -12.24 13.02
CA SER A 215 22.85 -11.89 13.25
C SER A 215 23.79 -12.34 12.12
N SER A 216 23.31 -13.22 11.23
CA SER A 216 24.04 -13.63 10.02
C SER A 216 23.92 -12.64 8.86
N ASN A 217 23.11 -11.59 8.99
CA ASN A 217 22.78 -10.66 7.91
C ASN A 217 23.35 -9.24 8.11
N TYR A 218 24.14 -9.01 9.16
CA TYR A 218 24.79 -7.72 9.43
C TYR A 218 26.13 -7.92 10.15
N THR A 219 26.96 -6.89 10.20
CA THR A 219 28.23 -6.91 10.95
C THR A 219 28.12 -6.08 12.22
N ALA A 220 28.32 -6.70 13.37
CA ALA A 220 28.40 -5.98 14.65
C ALA A 220 29.50 -4.91 14.61
N SER A 221 29.20 -3.71 15.08
CA SER A 221 30.13 -2.59 15.08
C SER A 221 29.85 -1.61 16.22
N SER A 222 30.63 -0.53 16.26
CA SER A 222 30.55 0.55 17.24
C SER A 222 30.42 1.91 16.55
N ARG A 223 29.65 1.99 15.46
CA ARG A 223 29.46 3.27 14.76
C ARG A 223 28.76 4.29 15.67
N PRO A 224 29.11 5.59 15.58
CA PRO A 224 29.97 6.18 14.56
C PRO A 224 31.49 6.18 14.87
N SER A 225 31.96 5.55 15.96
CA SER A 225 33.38 5.61 16.33
C SER A 225 34.27 4.74 15.43
N SER A 226 33.77 3.60 14.95
CA SER A 226 34.47 2.72 14.00
C SER A 226 34.41 3.26 12.57
N TYR A 227 33.27 3.81 12.17
CA TYR A 227 33.04 4.45 10.88
C TYR A 227 32.05 5.60 11.04
N ALA A 228 32.37 6.77 10.50
CA ALA A 228 31.42 7.87 10.43
C ALA A 228 30.20 7.47 9.59
N ILE A 229 29.00 7.72 10.12
CA ILE A 229 27.75 7.59 9.38
C ILE A 229 27.51 8.94 8.71
N ASP A 230 27.66 8.98 7.39
CA ASP A 230 27.65 10.23 6.62
C ASP A 230 26.58 10.28 5.52
N ARG A 231 25.78 9.23 5.38
CA ARG A 231 24.75 9.15 4.33
C ARG A 231 23.56 8.27 4.72
N VAL A 232 22.45 8.49 4.03
CA VAL A 232 21.26 7.63 4.04
C VAL A 232 21.06 7.07 2.65
N VAL A 233 20.80 5.76 2.55
CA VAL A 233 20.51 5.09 1.27
C VAL A 233 19.06 4.64 1.27
N ILE A 234 18.31 5.10 0.28
CA ILE A 234 16.89 4.79 0.07
C ILE A 234 16.78 3.62 -0.90
N HIS A 235 16.03 2.61 -0.49
CA HIS A 235 15.78 1.38 -1.24
C HIS A 235 14.28 1.17 -1.44
N VAL A 236 13.95 0.34 -2.44
CA VAL A 236 12.61 -0.23 -2.63
C VAL A 236 12.75 -1.74 -2.66
N THR A 237 11.96 -2.43 -1.84
CA THR A 237 12.19 -3.84 -1.48
C THR A 237 11.91 -4.83 -2.59
N GLN A 238 11.09 -4.47 -3.58
CA GLN A 238 10.50 -5.39 -4.57
C GLN A 238 9.64 -6.48 -3.88
N GLY A 239 8.87 -6.09 -2.87
CA GLY A 239 8.00 -6.99 -2.10
C GLY A 239 7.23 -6.29 -0.97
N SER A 240 6.47 -7.07 -0.20
CA SER A 240 5.63 -6.58 0.92
C SER A 240 6.43 -6.26 2.18
N TYR A 241 5.88 -5.42 3.05
CA TYR A 241 6.46 -4.98 4.32
C TYR A 241 6.78 -6.17 5.24
N ALA A 242 5.80 -7.04 5.45
CA ALA A 242 5.97 -8.25 6.26
C ALA A 242 6.96 -9.24 5.59
N GLY A 243 6.92 -9.35 4.26
CA GLY A 243 7.85 -10.18 3.49
C GLY A 243 9.30 -9.74 3.65
N THR A 244 9.58 -8.44 3.57
CA THR A 244 10.93 -7.88 3.78
C THR A 244 11.44 -8.15 5.19
N ILE A 245 10.61 -7.94 6.21
CA ILE A 245 10.99 -8.20 7.61
C ILE A 245 11.29 -9.69 7.81
N SER A 246 10.44 -10.57 7.28
CA SER A 246 10.69 -12.02 7.31
C SER A 246 12.01 -12.40 6.61
N TRP A 247 12.27 -11.81 5.44
CA TRP A 247 13.50 -12.07 4.67
C TRP A 247 14.77 -11.69 5.43
N PHE A 248 14.79 -10.54 6.11
CA PHE A 248 15.95 -10.14 6.91
C PHE A 248 16.16 -11.00 8.17
N GLN A 249 15.19 -11.80 8.59
CA GLN A 249 15.35 -12.81 9.64
C GLN A 249 15.88 -14.16 9.12
N ASN A 250 15.83 -14.40 7.81
CA ASN A 250 16.40 -15.60 7.22
C ASN A 250 17.95 -15.53 7.25
N PRO A 251 18.66 -16.41 7.98
CA PRO A 251 20.13 -16.37 8.05
C PRO A 251 20.81 -16.66 6.72
N SER A 252 20.10 -17.26 5.75
CA SER A 252 20.60 -17.53 4.41
C SER A 252 20.43 -16.34 3.45
N ALA A 253 19.71 -15.29 3.85
CA ALA A 253 19.48 -14.12 3.00
C ALA A 253 20.76 -13.33 2.74
N GLN A 254 21.66 -13.25 3.74
CA GLN A 254 22.91 -12.50 3.67
C GLN A 254 22.74 -11.04 3.23
N VAL A 255 21.60 -10.44 3.58
CA VAL A 255 21.25 -9.03 3.33
C VAL A 255 20.38 -8.50 4.48
N SER A 256 20.48 -7.20 4.75
CA SER A 256 19.62 -6.51 5.73
C SER A 256 19.64 -5.00 5.49
N ALA A 257 18.64 -4.30 6.02
CA ALA A 257 18.64 -2.85 6.17
C ALA A 257 18.39 -2.45 7.63
N HIS A 258 18.61 -1.17 7.95
CA HIS A 258 18.36 -0.68 9.32
C HIS A 258 16.87 -0.53 9.58
N TYR A 259 16.12 -0.04 8.60
CA TYR A 259 14.70 0.26 8.71
C TYR A 259 13.92 -0.23 7.50
N VAL A 260 12.65 -0.60 7.72
CA VAL A 260 11.65 -0.93 6.69
C VAL A 260 10.43 -0.04 6.91
N VAL A 261 9.84 0.50 5.84
CA VAL A 261 8.68 1.41 5.86
C VAL A 261 7.51 0.82 5.08
N LYS A 262 6.34 0.73 5.74
CA LYS A 262 5.08 0.22 5.15
C LYS A 262 4.45 1.27 4.24
N SER A 263 3.93 0.84 3.09
CA SER A 263 3.32 1.73 2.10
C SER A 263 2.02 2.34 2.59
N SER A 264 1.07 1.55 3.10
CA SER A 264 -0.28 2.05 3.38
C SER A 264 -0.34 3.03 4.56
N SER A 265 0.38 2.73 5.65
CA SER A 265 0.29 3.48 6.92
C SER A 265 1.52 4.30 7.25
N GLY A 266 2.65 4.07 6.57
CA GLY A 266 3.93 4.64 6.96
C GLY A 266 4.52 4.03 8.25
N ALA A 267 4.06 2.85 8.70
CA ALA A 267 4.65 2.16 9.85
C ALA A 267 6.14 1.85 9.60
N ILE A 268 6.97 2.01 10.63
CA ILE A 268 8.43 1.82 10.55
C ILE A 268 8.83 0.67 11.48
N THR A 269 9.63 -0.27 10.95
CA THR A 269 10.30 -1.31 11.74
C THR A 269 11.80 -1.13 11.63
N GLN A 270 12.50 -1.00 12.75
CA GLN A 270 13.95 -1.08 12.83
C GLN A 270 14.39 -2.54 13.00
N MET A 271 15.36 -2.96 12.19
CA MET A 271 15.87 -4.32 12.16
C MET A 271 17.34 -4.48 12.50
N VAL A 272 18.16 -3.46 12.23
CA VAL A 272 19.57 -3.41 12.62
C VAL A 272 19.79 -2.10 13.37
N ARG A 273 20.47 -2.16 14.53
CA ARG A 273 20.84 -0.96 15.29
C ARG A 273 21.75 -0.09 14.44
N GLU A 274 21.61 1.22 14.52
CA GLU A 274 22.41 2.16 13.70
C GLU A 274 23.92 2.05 13.99
N LYS A 275 24.30 1.59 15.19
CA LYS A 275 25.70 1.31 15.55
C LYS A 275 26.32 0.14 14.75
N ASP A 276 25.51 -0.82 14.31
CA ASP A 276 25.91 -2.05 13.62
C ASP A 276 25.73 -1.87 12.11
N ILE A 277 26.51 -2.56 11.28
CA ILE A 277 26.55 -2.35 9.82
C ILE A 277 25.58 -3.31 9.14
N ALA A 278 24.41 -2.81 8.71
CA ALA A 278 23.51 -3.57 7.85
C ALA A 278 24.10 -3.79 6.43
N TRP A 279 23.68 -4.85 5.76
CA TRP A 279 24.18 -5.26 4.44
C TRP A 279 23.16 -4.95 3.34
N HIS A 280 23.04 -3.68 2.96
CA HIS A 280 21.98 -3.21 2.04
C HIS A 280 22.49 -2.67 0.70
N ALA A 281 23.69 -2.10 0.63
CA ALA A 281 24.14 -1.31 -0.52
C ALA A 281 24.93 -2.10 -1.58
N GLY A 282 25.21 -3.39 -1.35
CA GLY A 282 26.12 -4.18 -2.20
C GLY A 282 27.57 -3.67 -2.25
N ASN A 283 27.90 -2.62 -1.50
CA ASN A 283 29.19 -1.95 -1.47
C ASN A 283 29.64 -1.71 -0.03
N TRP A 284 30.75 -2.33 0.37
CA TRP A 284 31.23 -2.29 1.75
C TRP A 284 31.50 -0.87 2.26
N THR A 285 32.07 0.00 1.42
CA THR A 285 32.35 1.40 1.77
C THR A 285 31.06 2.15 2.12
N TYR A 286 29.97 1.86 1.40
CA TYR A 286 28.67 2.49 1.64
C TYR A 286 27.95 1.84 2.82
N ASN A 287 27.96 0.51 2.95
CA ASN A 287 27.39 -0.19 4.10
C ASN A 287 27.98 0.35 5.42
N THR A 288 29.31 0.50 5.51
CA THR A 288 29.96 0.95 6.75
C THR A 288 29.61 2.39 7.13
N ARG A 289 29.28 3.24 6.16
CA ARG A 289 29.08 4.69 6.37
C ARG A 289 27.64 5.17 6.22
N SER A 290 26.68 4.26 6.09
CA SER A 290 25.30 4.64 5.82
C SER A 290 24.26 3.95 6.70
N ILE A 291 23.08 4.56 6.71
CA ILE A 291 21.82 3.96 7.15
C ILE A 291 20.98 3.64 5.91
N GLY A 292 20.77 2.35 5.63
CA GLY A 292 19.81 1.87 4.63
C GLY A 292 18.36 1.84 5.15
N ILE A 293 17.44 2.38 4.35
CA ILE A 293 15.99 2.39 4.60
C ILE A 293 15.27 1.74 3.41
N GLU A 294 14.53 0.67 3.69
CA GLU A 294 13.75 -0.10 2.73
C GLU A 294 12.29 0.36 2.69
N HIS A 295 11.75 0.54 1.48
CA HIS A 295 10.35 0.93 1.27
C HIS A 295 9.61 -0.22 0.60
N GLU A 296 8.53 -0.68 1.24
CA GLU A 296 7.63 -1.68 0.66
C GLU A 296 7.16 -1.27 -0.74
N GLY A 297 7.20 -2.22 -1.68
CA GLY A 297 6.58 -2.07 -2.99
C GLY A 297 7.50 -2.39 -4.15
N TYR A 298 7.07 -2.00 -5.35
CA TYR A 298 7.72 -2.33 -6.62
C TYR A 298 8.08 -1.07 -7.41
N VAL A 299 9.32 -1.00 -7.90
CA VAL A 299 9.84 0.17 -8.63
C VAL A 299 9.11 0.47 -9.95
N SER A 300 8.30 -0.48 -10.44
CA SER A 300 7.51 -0.39 -11.67
C SER A 300 6.09 0.15 -11.47
N ASP A 301 5.67 0.41 -10.23
CA ASP A 301 4.31 0.87 -9.92
C ASP A 301 4.33 2.04 -8.93
N ALA A 302 3.89 3.21 -9.41
CA ALA A 302 3.84 4.44 -8.63
C ALA A 302 2.84 4.39 -7.46
N SER A 303 1.86 3.47 -7.48
CA SER A 303 0.82 3.38 -6.45
C SER A 303 1.36 3.01 -5.06
N TRP A 304 2.56 2.40 -5.01
CA TRP A 304 3.23 2.05 -3.78
C TRP A 304 3.80 3.25 -3.02
N PHE A 305 4.10 4.36 -3.70
CA PHE A 305 4.75 5.52 -3.09
C PHE A 305 3.72 6.49 -2.52
N THR A 306 3.05 6.07 -1.44
CA THR A 306 2.01 6.86 -0.77
C THR A 306 2.60 8.05 -0.02
N ASP A 307 1.75 9.05 0.27
CA ASP A 307 2.12 10.18 1.11
C ASP A 307 2.51 9.73 2.54
N ALA A 308 1.83 8.71 3.08
CA ALA A 308 2.12 8.15 4.40
C ALA A 308 3.54 7.57 4.46
N MET A 309 3.91 6.75 3.47
CA MET A 309 5.27 6.22 3.32
C MET A 309 6.30 7.35 3.24
N TYR A 310 6.08 8.32 2.34
CA TYR A 310 7.01 9.41 2.13
C TYR A 310 7.24 10.24 3.39
N ARG A 311 6.18 10.56 4.15
CA ARG A 311 6.29 11.35 5.38
C ARG A 311 7.02 10.60 6.49
N SER A 312 6.65 9.36 6.75
CA SER A 312 7.28 8.56 7.80
C SER A 312 8.75 8.33 7.50
N SER A 313 9.08 7.94 6.27
CA SER A 313 10.47 7.79 5.84
C SER A 313 11.25 9.10 5.90
N ALA A 314 10.64 10.22 5.50
CA ALA A 314 11.31 11.50 5.54
C ALA A 314 11.56 12.00 6.97
N ALA A 315 10.63 11.77 7.90
CA ALA A 315 10.81 12.07 9.32
C ALA A 315 11.96 11.26 9.92
N LEU A 316 12.03 9.96 9.61
CA LEU A 316 13.13 9.08 9.98
C LEU A 316 14.47 9.57 9.40
N THR A 317 14.54 9.83 8.10
CA THR A 317 15.76 10.35 7.44
C THR A 317 16.18 11.68 8.05
N LYS A 318 15.24 12.58 8.32
CA LYS A 318 15.52 13.85 9.01
C LYS A 318 16.15 13.61 10.38
N ALA A 319 15.59 12.70 11.19
CA ALA A 319 16.10 12.36 12.51
C ALA A 319 17.51 11.75 12.45
N ILE A 320 17.77 10.85 11.50
CA ILE A 320 19.10 10.28 11.24
C ILE A 320 20.09 11.39 10.87
N CYS A 321 19.72 12.28 9.94
CA CYS A 321 20.57 13.37 9.52
C CYS A 321 20.87 14.34 10.68
N ASP A 322 19.88 14.66 11.51
CA ASP A 322 20.07 15.51 12.70
C ASP A 322 21.00 14.84 13.72
N LYS A 323 20.84 13.53 13.97
CA LYS A 323 21.65 12.76 14.93
C LYS A 323 23.12 12.67 14.53
N TYR A 324 23.41 12.49 13.24
CA TYR A 324 24.77 12.26 12.75
C TYR A 324 25.40 13.46 12.06
N GLY A 325 24.70 14.61 11.99
CA GLY A 325 25.21 15.82 11.34
C GLY A 325 25.32 15.69 9.81
N ILE A 326 24.49 14.85 9.20
CA ILE A 326 24.50 14.61 7.75
C ILE A 326 23.78 15.78 7.05
N PRO A 327 24.39 16.44 6.05
CA PRO A 327 23.69 17.43 5.24
C PRO A 327 22.46 16.83 4.55
N LYS A 328 21.30 17.51 4.66
CA LYS A 328 20.03 17.04 4.10
C LYS A 328 19.90 17.39 2.61
N ASP A 329 20.82 16.86 1.83
CA ASP A 329 20.90 17.09 0.38
C ASP A 329 21.02 15.76 -0.40
N ARG A 330 20.95 15.86 -1.72
CA ARG A 330 21.01 14.70 -2.63
C ARG A 330 22.42 14.11 -2.80
N SER A 331 23.45 14.71 -2.20
CA SER A 331 24.79 14.11 -2.18
C SER A 331 24.99 13.16 -0.99
N HIS A 332 24.17 13.29 0.05
CA HIS A 332 24.23 12.45 1.25
C HIS A 332 22.97 11.61 1.49
N ILE A 333 21.83 12.00 0.94
CA ILE A 333 20.63 11.16 0.89
C ILE A 333 20.55 10.69 -0.55
N ILE A 334 20.82 9.41 -0.79
CA ILE A 334 20.96 8.82 -2.13
C ILE A 334 20.02 7.62 -2.30
N GLY A 335 19.73 7.27 -3.55
CA GLY A 335 19.12 6.00 -3.92
C GLY A 335 20.17 4.90 -4.01
N HIS A 336 19.74 3.65 -3.93
CA HIS A 336 20.64 2.51 -4.12
C HIS A 336 21.27 2.51 -5.51
N ASN A 337 20.51 2.88 -6.55
CA ASN A 337 21.00 3.05 -7.92
C ASN A 337 22.14 4.07 -8.08
N GLU A 338 22.35 4.95 -7.11
CA GLU A 338 23.43 5.94 -7.09
C GLU A 338 24.68 5.42 -6.35
N VAL A 339 24.60 4.24 -5.72
CA VAL A 339 25.75 3.59 -5.10
C VAL A 339 26.67 3.02 -6.19
N PRO A 340 27.98 3.28 -6.16
CA PRO A 340 28.92 2.72 -7.12
C PRO A 340 28.90 1.20 -7.13
N GLY A 341 28.67 0.63 -8.33
CA GLY A 341 28.59 -0.82 -8.54
C GLY A 341 27.21 -1.42 -8.25
N ALA A 342 26.18 -0.61 -7.99
CA ALA A 342 24.82 -1.09 -7.82
C ALA A 342 24.35 -1.89 -9.04
N THR A 343 23.91 -3.12 -8.80
CA THR A 343 23.27 -3.98 -9.80
C THR A 343 21.74 -3.78 -9.83
N HIS A 344 21.21 -3.00 -8.90
CA HIS A 344 19.78 -2.73 -8.74
C HIS A 344 19.43 -1.31 -9.20
N THR A 345 18.14 -1.09 -9.45
CA THR A 345 17.62 0.17 -10.03
C THR A 345 16.76 0.96 -9.06
N ASP A 346 16.59 0.47 -7.84
CA ASP A 346 15.80 1.12 -6.78
C ASP A 346 16.47 2.42 -6.29
N PRO A 347 15.67 3.43 -5.88
CA PRO A 347 14.22 3.38 -5.66
C PRO A 347 13.38 3.54 -6.94
N GLY A 348 14.00 3.59 -8.12
CA GLY A 348 13.30 3.59 -9.42
C GLY A 348 12.80 4.96 -9.87
N SER A 349 12.29 5.02 -11.11
CA SER A 349 11.89 6.29 -11.74
C SER A 349 10.61 6.89 -11.17
N TYR A 350 9.80 6.10 -10.47
CA TYR A 350 8.58 6.58 -9.81
C TYR A 350 8.84 7.16 -8.41
N TRP A 351 10.04 6.98 -7.86
CA TRP A 351 10.41 7.65 -6.61
C TRP A 351 10.58 9.16 -6.83
N ASN A 352 9.66 9.94 -6.27
CA ASN A 352 9.65 11.38 -6.37
C ASN A 352 10.63 12.02 -5.36
N TRP A 353 11.89 12.15 -5.76
CA TRP A 353 12.94 12.79 -4.96
C TRP A 353 12.60 14.20 -4.50
N THR A 354 11.93 15.01 -5.33
CA THR A 354 11.54 16.37 -4.97
C THR A 354 10.58 16.36 -3.77
N THR A 355 9.54 15.52 -3.84
CA THR A 355 8.56 15.38 -2.75
C THR A 355 9.22 14.85 -1.49
N TYR A 356 10.04 13.81 -1.62
CA TYR A 356 10.74 13.21 -0.49
C TYR A 356 11.68 14.20 0.19
N MET A 357 12.54 14.89 -0.58
CA MET A 357 13.49 15.86 -0.05
C MET A 357 12.79 17.09 0.56
N ASN A 358 11.63 17.50 0.03
CA ASN A 358 10.80 18.52 0.66
C ASN A 358 10.35 18.07 2.06
N TYR A 359 9.92 16.82 2.25
CA TYR A 359 9.61 16.33 3.59
C TYR A 359 10.86 16.21 4.49
N VAL A 360 11.99 15.73 3.96
CA VAL A 360 13.22 15.53 4.76
C VAL A 360 13.81 16.84 5.25
N THR A 361 13.95 17.83 4.36
CA THR A 361 14.47 19.16 4.71
C THR A 361 13.47 19.98 5.51
N GLY A 362 12.27 19.44 5.73
CA GLY A 362 11.14 20.18 6.28
C GLY A 362 10.60 21.24 5.34
N GLY A 363 11.06 21.30 4.09
CA GLY A 363 10.43 22.06 3.01
C GLY A 363 10.03 23.47 3.43
N GLY A 364 10.96 24.16 4.10
CA GLY A 364 10.78 25.50 4.66
C GLY A 364 9.78 25.59 5.80
N THR A 365 9.98 26.56 6.69
CA THR A 365 8.80 27.27 7.23
C THR A 365 7.87 27.52 6.05
N PRO A 366 6.58 27.15 6.10
CA PRO A 366 5.66 27.42 5.00
C PRO A 366 5.90 28.85 4.53
N SER A 367 6.35 29.01 3.29
CA SER A 367 6.56 30.35 2.72
C SER A 367 5.26 31.14 2.78
N TRP A 368 4.16 30.39 2.80
CA TRP A 368 2.84 30.87 3.05
C TRP A 368 2.02 29.78 3.77
N SER A 369 1.25 30.20 4.76
CA SER A 369 0.17 29.39 5.32
C SER A 369 -1.03 30.28 5.61
N THR A 370 -2.22 29.71 5.46
CA THR A 370 -3.45 30.30 5.97
C THR A 370 -4.16 29.28 6.84
N THR A 371 -4.79 29.77 7.91
CA THR A 371 -5.66 28.98 8.77
C THR A 371 -7.05 29.60 8.75
N VAL A 372 -8.04 28.76 8.48
CA VAL A 372 -9.46 29.13 8.47
C VAL A 372 -10.14 28.35 9.59
N ASP A 373 -10.46 29.05 10.65
CA ASP A 373 -11.31 28.58 11.74
C ASP A 373 -12.79 28.73 11.38
N ASN A 374 -13.67 27.95 12.00
CA ASN A 374 -15.12 28.05 11.80
C ASN A 374 -15.70 29.42 12.22
N THR A 375 -14.97 30.21 13.02
CA THR A 375 -15.31 31.59 13.36
C THR A 375 -14.67 32.64 12.45
N THR A 376 -13.86 32.24 11.47
CA THR A 376 -13.16 33.16 10.56
C THR A 376 -14.16 33.86 9.63
N ALA A 377 -14.34 35.17 9.86
CA ALA A 377 -15.33 35.96 9.15
C ALA A 377 -15.15 35.90 7.63
N GLY A 378 -16.24 35.59 6.92
CA GLY A 378 -16.28 35.51 5.46
C GLY A 378 -15.55 34.30 4.85
N GLN A 379 -14.92 33.45 5.65
CA GLN A 379 -14.14 32.30 5.19
C GLN A 379 -14.72 30.95 5.64
N PHE A 380 -15.73 30.94 6.51
CA PHE A 380 -16.48 29.74 6.86
C PHE A 380 -17.95 29.86 6.48
N THR A 381 -18.54 28.80 5.94
CA THR A 381 -19.97 28.76 5.61
C THR A 381 -20.52 27.37 5.87
N ALA A 382 -21.60 27.29 6.63
CA ALA A 382 -22.34 26.05 6.89
C ALA A 382 -23.85 26.34 6.89
N SER A 383 -24.68 25.34 6.63
CA SER A 383 -26.13 25.49 6.71
C SER A 383 -26.61 25.66 8.16
N SER A 384 -27.89 25.98 8.34
CA SER A 384 -28.54 26.04 9.66
C SER A 384 -28.59 24.70 10.39
N ASN A 385 -28.24 23.60 9.72
CA ASN A 385 -28.26 22.27 10.34
C ASN A 385 -26.98 21.94 11.11
N TRP A 386 -26.00 22.84 11.12
CA TRP A 386 -24.77 22.75 11.89
C TRP A 386 -24.90 23.54 13.19
N GLY A 387 -24.96 22.83 14.32
CA GLY A 387 -24.93 23.42 15.65
C GLY A 387 -23.54 23.95 16.01
N THR A 388 -23.45 24.73 17.08
CA THR A 388 -22.18 25.26 17.63
C THR A 388 -21.95 24.73 19.03
N SER A 389 -20.74 24.30 19.33
CA SER A 389 -20.33 23.81 20.66
C SER A 389 -18.97 24.33 21.04
N SER A 390 -18.77 24.58 22.34
CA SER A 390 -17.46 24.89 22.94
C SER A 390 -17.04 23.85 23.98
N TYR A 391 -17.74 22.70 24.02
CA TYR A 391 -17.59 21.68 25.06
C TYR A 391 -16.16 21.14 25.18
N SER A 392 -15.56 20.72 24.06
CA SER A 392 -14.23 20.13 24.08
C SER A 392 -13.12 21.18 24.26
N SER A 393 -12.20 20.92 25.18
CA SER A 393 -10.97 21.72 25.33
C SER A 393 -9.97 21.52 24.19
N GLN A 394 -10.19 20.52 23.34
CA GLN A 394 -9.38 20.26 22.15
C GLN A 394 -9.76 21.14 20.96
N ARG A 395 -10.82 21.95 21.04
CA ARG A 395 -11.24 22.81 19.94
C ARG A 395 -10.14 23.80 19.51
N TYR A 396 -10.10 24.13 18.23
CA TYR A 396 -9.37 25.30 17.76
C TYR A 396 -10.23 26.55 17.98
N GLY A 397 -9.61 27.69 18.29
CA GLY A 397 -10.37 28.92 18.52
C GLY A 397 -11.39 28.85 19.66
N ALA A 398 -12.54 29.49 19.45
CA ALA A 398 -13.54 29.70 20.50
C ALA A 398 -14.57 28.55 20.59
N ASP A 399 -14.96 27.97 19.46
CA ASP A 399 -16.01 26.97 19.32
C ASP A 399 -15.76 26.09 18.09
N TYR A 400 -16.59 25.07 17.87
CA TYR A 400 -16.61 24.23 16.67
C TYR A 400 -18.06 23.97 16.25
N ARG A 401 -18.26 23.53 15.01
CA ARG A 401 -19.58 23.10 14.52
C ARG A 401 -19.76 21.60 14.62
N PHE A 402 -20.99 21.17 14.84
CA PHE A 402 -21.36 19.76 14.85
C PHE A 402 -22.70 19.52 14.14
N ALA A 403 -22.86 18.36 13.51
CA ALA A 403 -24.10 17.97 12.86
C ALA A 403 -24.32 16.45 12.93
N ASN A 404 -25.59 16.03 12.94
CA ASN A 404 -25.95 14.61 12.80
C ASN A 404 -25.63 14.12 11.38
N PRO A 405 -25.17 12.88 11.17
CA PRO A 405 -25.01 12.35 9.81
C PRO A 405 -26.36 12.22 9.10
N VAL A 406 -26.37 12.38 7.77
CA VAL A 406 -27.53 12.21 6.88
C VAL A 406 -27.10 11.61 5.54
N ALA A 407 -28.05 11.20 4.71
CA ALA A 407 -27.78 10.69 3.36
C ALA A 407 -27.68 11.79 2.28
N ALA A 408 -27.61 13.07 2.67
CA ALA A 408 -27.58 14.21 1.77
C ALA A 408 -26.30 15.05 1.96
N SER A 409 -25.83 15.66 0.87
CA SER A 409 -24.70 16.59 0.92
C SER A 409 -25.06 17.89 1.60
N ASP A 410 -24.40 18.19 2.71
CA ASP A 410 -24.54 19.45 3.45
C ASP A 410 -23.19 19.83 4.09
N PRO A 411 -22.22 20.30 3.27
CA PRO A 411 -20.87 20.63 3.72
C PRO A 411 -20.77 21.95 4.49
N ALA A 412 -19.97 21.93 5.55
CA ALA A 412 -19.37 23.11 6.16
C ALA A 412 -18.06 23.45 5.42
N TRP A 413 -18.09 24.53 4.63
CA TRP A 413 -17.01 24.96 3.75
C TRP A 413 -16.06 25.96 4.42
N TYR A 414 -14.77 25.75 4.17
CA TYR A 414 -13.66 26.63 4.47
C TYR A 414 -13.12 27.22 3.17
N GLN A 415 -13.28 28.53 3.01
CA GLN A 415 -12.81 29.32 1.90
C GLN A 415 -11.45 29.94 2.22
N ALA A 416 -10.53 29.90 1.27
CA ALA A 416 -9.23 30.53 1.41
C ALA A 416 -8.75 31.12 0.09
N THR A 417 -7.88 32.13 0.17
CA THR A 417 -7.18 32.70 -0.99
C THR A 417 -5.87 31.97 -1.22
N ILE A 418 -5.79 31.20 -2.30
CA ILE A 418 -4.60 30.47 -2.71
C ILE A 418 -3.71 31.39 -3.57
N PRO A 419 -2.49 31.75 -3.11
CA PRO A 419 -1.69 32.82 -3.72
C PRO A 419 -1.17 32.51 -5.13
N SER A 420 -0.86 31.25 -5.43
CA SER A 420 -0.66 30.80 -6.81
C SER A 420 -0.95 29.31 -6.97
N ALA A 421 -1.22 28.86 -8.19
CA ALA A 421 -1.48 27.46 -8.45
C ALA A 421 -0.24 26.63 -8.08
N GLY A 422 -0.47 25.46 -7.48
CA GLY A 422 0.62 24.61 -7.03
C GLY A 422 0.18 23.56 -6.04
N THR A 423 1.17 22.92 -5.44
CA THR A 423 0.99 21.81 -4.51
C THR A 423 0.93 22.35 -3.07
N TYR A 424 -0.16 22.08 -2.37
CA TYR A 424 -0.39 22.55 -0.99
C TYR A 424 -0.68 21.38 -0.06
N LYS A 425 -0.10 21.42 1.13
CA LYS A 425 -0.54 20.56 2.24
C LYS A 425 -1.87 21.12 2.78
N VAL A 426 -2.83 20.23 2.99
CA VAL A 426 -4.11 20.54 3.61
C VAL A 426 -4.23 19.74 4.90
N GLU A 427 -4.48 20.44 5.99
CA GLU A 427 -4.64 19.89 7.33
C GLU A 427 -5.97 20.34 7.93
N VAL A 428 -6.52 19.51 8.80
CA VAL A 428 -7.74 19.78 9.55
C VAL A 428 -7.46 19.69 11.04
N TRP A 429 -8.21 20.45 11.81
CA TRP A 429 -8.29 20.33 13.25
C TRP A 429 -9.71 19.93 13.61
N TYR A 430 -9.85 19.09 14.64
CA TYR A 430 -11.13 18.76 15.25
C TYR A 430 -10.89 18.30 16.70
N PRO A 431 -11.83 18.50 17.62
CA PRO A 431 -11.86 17.77 18.88
C PRO A 431 -12.25 16.31 18.64
N ALA A 432 -11.64 15.39 19.37
CA ALA A 432 -11.98 13.96 19.33
C ALA A 432 -12.81 13.54 20.53
N ASP A 433 -13.78 12.67 20.29
CA ASP A 433 -14.63 12.03 21.29
C ASP A 433 -15.20 10.72 20.71
N ALA A 434 -15.37 9.69 21.54
CA ALA A 434 -15.91 8.40 21.08
C ALA A 434 -17.31 8.49 20.44
N GLY A 435 -18.08 9.54 20.75
CA GLY A 435 -19.39 9.83 20.15
C GLY A 435 -19.35 10.63 18.83
N TYR A 436 -18.16 10.93 18.30
CA TYR A 436 -17.99 11.61 17.00
C TYR A 436 -17.86 10.65 15.83
N ASN A 437 -17.89 11.22 14.62
CA ASN A 437 -18.06 10.42 13.42
C ASN A 437 -16.84 9.54 13.10
N SER A 438 -17.07 8.25 12.90
CA SER A 438 -16.01 7.30 12.54
C SER A 438 -15.50 7.43 11.10
N SER A 439 -16.18 8.21 10.25
CA SER A 439 -15.86 8.36 8.83
C SER A 439 -16.42 9.68 8.28
N ALA A 440 -15.94 10.81 8.82
CA ALA A 440 -16.33 12.14 8.36
C ALA A 440 -15.68 12.44 7.00
N PRO A 441 -16.45 12.74 5.93
CA PRO A 441 -15.86 13.10 4.64
C PRO A 441 -15.41 14.56 4.61
N TYR A 442 -14.13 14.76 4.32
CA TYR A 442 -13.54 16.03 3.95
C TYR A 442 -13.33 16.09 2.44
N ILE A 443 -13.96 17.06 1.79
CA ILE A 443 -13.87 17.34 0.37
C ILE A 443 -12.81 18.42 0.17
N VAL A 444 -11.77 18.13 -0.61
CA VAL A 444 -10.77 19.10 -1.05
C VAL A 444 -11.02 19.46 -2.51
N ALA A 445 -11.24 20.74 -2.80
CA ALA A 445 -11.44 21.27 -4.14
C ALA A 445 -10.10 21.39 -4.89
N ALA A 446 -9.56 20.24 -5.32
CA ALA A 446 -8.31 20.17 -6.07
C ALA A 446 -8.48 20.61 -7.54
N SER A 447 -7.38 20.98 -8.19
CA SER A 447 -7.35 21.46 -9.58
C SER A 447 -7.85 20.43 -10.59
N GLY A 448 -7.76 19.14 -10.27
CA GLY A 448 -8.29 18.02 -11.08
C GLY A 448 -9.73 17.61 -10.74
N GLY A 449 -10.42 18.36 -9.89
CA GLY A 449 -11.74 18.02 -9.36
C GLY A 449 -11.71 17.62 -7.88
N ASN A 450 -12.88 17.60 -7.26
CA ASN A 450 -13.03 17.34 -5.84
C ASN A 450 -12.47 15.98 -5.44
N GLN A 451 -11.64 15.95 -4.41
CA GLN A 451 -11.12 14.73 -3.77
C GLN A 451 -11.76 14.58 -2.39
N THR A 452 -12.19 13.38 -2.00
CA THR A 452 -12.77 13.14 -0.66
C THR A 452 -11.84 12.28 0.18
N VAL A 453 -11.53 12.74 1.38
CA VAL A 453 -10.74 12.03 2.40
C VAL A 453 -11.63 11.77 3.61
N TYR A 454 -11.70 10.52 4.05
CA TYR A 454 -12.48 10.15 5.23
C TYR A 454 -11.60 10.19 6.48
N VAL A 455 -12.10 10.81 7.55
CA VAL A 455 -11.37 10.98 8.81
C VAL A 455 -12.20 10.41 9.96
N ASP A 456 -11.57 9.56 10.78
CA ASP A 456 -12.14 9.11 12.04
C ASP A 456 -11.96 10.19 13.11
N GLN A 457 -13.05 10.85 13.48
CA GLN A 457 -13.07 11.93 14.47
C GLN A 457 -13.17 11.43 15.91
N ARG A 458 -13.15 10.11 16.14
CA ARG A 458 -13.19 9.54 17.50
C ARG A 458 -11.86 9.60 18.23
N SER A 459 -10.78 9.85 17.49
CA SER A 459 -9.42 9.88 18.01
C SER A 459 -8.54 10.90 17.27
N GLY A 460 -7.36 11.20 17.80
CA GLY A 460 -6.37 12.08 17.15
C GLY A 460 -6.75 13.57 17.13
N GLY A 461 -7.80 13.98 17.83
CA GLY A 461 -8.22 15.38 17.92
C GLY A 461 -7.28 16.25 18.75
N GLY A 462 -7.50 17.57 18.75
CA GLY A 462 -6.66 18.54 19.46
C GLY A 462 -5.26 18.73 18.86
N SER A 463 -5.09 18.35 17.60
CA SER A 463 -3.86 18.50 16.83
C SER A 463 -4.18 18.65 15.34
N TRP A 464 -3.26 19.23 14.57
CA TRP A 464 -3.38 19.31 13.12
C TRP A 464 -3.22 17.92 12.49
N ARG A 465 -4.22 17.50 11.73
CA ARG A 465 -4.27 16.22 11.01
C ARG A 465 -4.18 16.46 9.52
N SER A 466 -3.20 15.86 8.85
CA SER A 466 -3.03 16.00 7.41
C SER A 466 -4.14 15.24 6.66
N LEU A 467 -4.84 15.92 5.77
CA LEU A 467 -5.66 15.26 4.74
C LEU A 467 -4.80 14.80 3.56
N GLY A 468 -3.60 15.36 3.42
CA GLY A 468 -2.66 15.06 2.35
C GLY A 468 -2.17 16.32 1.66
N THR A 469 -1.61 16.14 0.48
CA THR A 469 -1.09 17.21 -0.36
C THR A 469 -1.87 17.24 -1.68
N PHE A 470 -2.37 18.41 -2.06
CA PHE A 470 -3.28 18.59 -3.19
C PHE A 470 -2.78 19.68 -4.13
N SER A 471 -2.94 19.47 -5.43
CA SER A 471 -2.79 20.53 -6.42
C SER A 471 -4.00 21.46 -6.32
N LEU A 472 -3.77 22.74 -5.98
CA LEU A 472 -4.81 23.75 -5.86
C LEU A 472 -4.64 24.81 -6.95
N ASN A 473 -5.76 25.34 -7.46
CA ASN A 473 -5.75 26.50 -8.35
C ASN A 473 -5.46 27.78 -7.56
N ALA A 474 -4.92 28.81 -8.20
CA ALA A 474 -4.82 30.14 -7.60
C ALA A 474 -6.21 30.78 -7.45
N GLY A 475 -6.38 31.65 -6.46
CA GLY A 475 -7.58 32.46 -6.26
C GLY A 475 -8.33 32.15 -4.96
N THR A 476 -9.45 32.82 -4.74
CA THR A 476 -10.30 32.66 -3.55
C THR A 476 -11.46 31.74 -3.87
N PHE A 477 -11.55 30.59 -3.17
CA PHE A 477 -12.61 29.59 -3.37
C PHE A 477 -12.75 28.70 -2.13
N ASN A 478 -13.84 27.92 -2.08
CA ASN A 478 -14.04 26.91 -1.05
C ASN A 478 -13.03 25.78 -1.24
N VAL A 479 -11.97 25.77 -0.43
CA VAL A 479 -10.85 24.84 -0.60
C VAL A 479 -11.13 23.49 0.04
N VAL A 480 -11.71 23.51 1.24
CA VAL A 480 -12.01 22.29 2.02
C VAL A 480 -13.42 22.37 2.56
N GLY A 481 -14.18 21.29 2.52
CA GLY A 481 -15.49 21.20 3.16
C GLY A 481 -15.66 19.88 3.87
N VAL A 482 -16.14 19.90 5.11
CA VAL A 482 -16.54 18.66 5.80
C VAL A 482 -18.04 18.48 5.69
N SER A 483 -18.48 17.33 5.18
CA SER A 483 -19.90 17.07 4.91
C SER A 483 -20.49 16.11 5.94
N ARG A 484 -21.77 16.29 6.22
CA ARG A 484 -22.56 15.35 7.03
C ARG A 484 -23.17 14.21 6.21
N TRP A 485 -22.85 14.08 4.91
CA TRP A 485 -23.14 12.86 4.16
C TRP A 485 -22.24 11.76 4.72
N THR A 486 -22.75 10.78 5.45
CA THR A 486 -21.89 9.65 5.86
C THR A 486 -22.75 8.55 6.43
N SER A 487 -22.32 7.30 6.25
CA SER A 487 -22.86 6.14 6.95
C SER A 487 -22.18 5.90 8.30
N GLY A 488 -21.13 6.68 8.63
CA GLY A 488 -20.47 6.63 9.93
C GLY A 488 -21.41 7.08 11.05
N THR A 489 -21.26 6.47 12.23
CA THR A 489 -22.05 6.79 13.43
C THR A 489 -21.43 7.94 14.19
N GLY A 490 -22.23 8.74 14.90
CA GLY A 490 -21.75 9.87 15.71
C GLY A 490 -21.75 11.21 14.97
N TYR A 491 -21.60 12.30 15.73
CA TYR A 491 -21.64 13.66 15.17
C TYR A 491 -20.46 13.93 14.25
N VAL A 492 -20.72 14.58 13.11
CA VAL A 492 -19.66 15.13 12.25
C VAL A 492 -19.26 16.49 12.77
N ILE A 493 -17.95 16.71 12.92
CA ILE A 493 -17.37 17.91 13.51
C ILE A 493 -16.65 18.76 12.45
N ALA A 494 -16.84 20.08 12.51
CA ALA A 494 -16.14 21.06 11.69
C ALA A 494 -15.54 22.15 12.59
N ASP A 495 -14.22 22.24 12.66
CA ASP A 495 -13.52 23.18 13.53
C ASP A 495 -12.58 24.10 12.72
N ALA A 496 -11.38 23.64 12.32
CA ALA A 496 -10.46 24.47 11.54
C ALA A 496 -9.74 23.73 10.43
N VAL A 497 -9.27 24.48 9.43
CA VAL A 497 -8.46 24.00 8.31
C VAL A 497 -7.20 24.84 8.19
N ARG A 498 -6.05 24.20 7.94
CA ARG A 498 -4.79 24.86 7.61
C ARG A 498 -4.31 24.44 6.23
N ILE A 499 -3.97 25.42 5.42
CA ILE A 499 -3.41 25.22 4.07
C ILE A 499 -2.02 25.84 4.07
N SER A 500 -1.03 25.13 3.54
CA SER A 500 0.37 25.58 3.57
C SER A 500 1.15 25.10 2.35
N ARG A 501 2.12 25.91 1.90
CA ARG A 501 3.07 25.53 0.85
C ARG A 501 4.49 26.08 1.06
#